data_AF-A0A800N2N4-F1
#
_entry.id   AF-A0A800N2N4-F1
#
_cell.length_a   1.000
_cell.length_b   1.000
_cell.length_c   1.000
_cell.angle_alpha   90.00
_cell.angle_beta   90.00
_cell.angle_gamma   90.00
#
_symmetry.space_group_name_H-M   'P 1'
#
loop_
_entity.id
_entity.type
_entity.pdbx_description
1 polymer ?
#
loop_
_entity_poly.entity_id
_entity_poly.type
_entity_poly.pdbx_seq_one_letter_code
_entity_poly.pdbx_strand_id
1 'polypeptide(L)'
;MVIPLPSLSLSSKCCATLSLFTLLIPAAQADRVVTIDGRVIEVDRIRERPEGGYILEFANGTIEVPGHIKFKAVEMAWDPNEYKPKNDNERDKLAQGFVRFDGKWISKSAYKNMLRKASEASAKRATAMAAYSNWKTAPSKESKHFIVKSNTSPELLEYYSDLMESYYKLMDKRIGIKPTPSLRRAKMQVNIFKSRAEFSRLKKTPPGVAGYFSPLEQELNFYHDYQEPAITNWVSLHECTHLLTYLIDPQFRPQIWINEAVADFFGSSDIKIDKRGKISITPGKIQTDRVLTVQQALADDKAIALEDLFMIERSDFQAFEYAHAWSFVYFLNNFDDGVYSKKFARFFRELYTRKGVEYKSIPSYGKEGTGFQVQPEVIRSFLLKKLGVKDVALLESNWHNFIGDIEINAPEARLKRGLRAVQNRKVEEALPDLTAAIDAGLADARAYASRARALASIGMFLEEGEPAEEPDDGMTRSERMDLALEDIDKAIELDPLNASYRFDKGMLLLGFSPWIYIINFEHEGSDRDEARASVRLALNLAPDNEHYADVLESFDD
;
A
#
# COMPACT_ATOMS: atom_id res chain seq x y z
N MET A 1 -34.41 -55.76 -15.83
CA MET A 1 -34.83 -56.10 -14.45
C MET A 1 -35.38 -54.82 -13.86
N VAL A 2 -36.71 -54.70 -13.87
CA VAL A 2 -37.46 -53.48 -13.53
C VAL A 2 -37.95 -53.66 -12.10
N ILE A 3 -37.59 -52.74 -11.21
CA ILE A 3 -38.05 -52.75 -9.81
C ILE A 3 -38.91 -51.49 -9.60
N PRO A 4 -40.14 -51.61 -9.05
CA PRO A 4 -41.11 -50.53 -9.00
C PRO A 4 -40.94 -49.63 -7.76
N LEU A 5 -41.36 -48.38 -7.92
CA LEU A 5 -41.62 -47.41 -6.85
C LEU A 5 -42.81 -47.87 -5.98
N PRO A 6 -42.80 -47.64 -4.65
CA PRO A 6 -44.00 -47.66 -3.85
C PRO A 6 -44.57 -46.24 -3.62
N SER A 7 -45.89 -46.23 -3.61
CA SER A 7 -46.84 -45.13 -3.51
C SER A 7 -46.85 -44.38 -2.18
N LEU A 8 -47.10 -43.07 -2.28
CA LEU A 8 -47.53 -42.17 -1.21
C LEU A 8 -48.82 -42.66 -0.52
N SER A 9 -48.84 -42.69 0.81
CA SER A 9 -50.07 -42.60 1.60
C SER A 9 -49.98 -41.41 2.54
N LEU A 10 -50.93 -40.47 2.39
CA LEU A 10 -51.14 -39.39 3.34
C LEU A 10 -51.84 -39.97 4.58
N SER A 11 -51.23 -39.80 5.75
CA SER A 11 -51.95 -39.86 7.01
C SER A 11 -51.59 -38.63 7.84
N SER A 12 -52.55 -37.72 7.92
CA SER A 12 -52.54 -36.51 8.72
C SER A 12 -52.81 -36.88 10.18
N LYS A 13 -51.83 -36.69 11.08
CA LYS A 13 -52.08 -36.59 12.52
C LYS A 13 -51.17 -35.54 13.15
N CYS A 14 -51.85 -34.54 13.70
CA CYS A 14 -51.39 -33.49 14.60
C CYS A 14 -50.16 -33.89 15.44
N CYS A 15 -49.08 -33.13 15.31
CA CYS A 15 -48.15 -32.91 16.40
C CYS A 15 -48.08 -31.41 16.64
N ALA A 16 -48.49 -31.02 17.84
CA ALA A 16 -48.44 -29.66 18.33
C ALA A 16 -47.02 -29.12 18.21
N THR A 17 -46.86 -28.03 17.48
CA THR A 17 -45.66 -27.21 17.46
C THR A 17 -45.52 -26.53 18.82
N LEU A 18 -44.81 -27.19 19.75
CA LEU A 18 -44.19 -26.53 20.88
C LEU A 18 -43.14 -25.59 20.30
N SER A 19 -43.53 -24.35 20.01
CA SER A 19 -42.59 -23.29 19.66
C SER A 19 -41.83 -22.95 20.93
N LEU A 20 -40.73 -23.66 21.16
CA LEU A 20 -39.68 -23.21 22.06
C LEU A 20 -39.18 -21.89 21.47
N PHE A 21 -39.70 -20.77 21.98
CA PHE A 21 -38.96 -19.51 21.95
C PHE A 21 -37.71 -19.74 22.80
N THR A 22 -36.66 -20.30 22.19
CA THR A 22 -35.32 -20.05 22.65
C THR A 22 -35.17 -18.54 22.61
N LEU A 23 -35.19 -17.92 23.79
CA LEU A 23 -34.59 -16.62 24.00
C LEU A 23 -33.17 -16.77 23.46
N LEU A 24 -32.94 -16.32 22.23
CA LEU A 24 -31.62 -16.06 21.68
C LEU A 24 -31.03 -15.03 22.63
N ILE A 25 -30.30 -15.51 23.63
CA ILE A 25 -29.29 -14.70 24.30
C ILE A 25 -28.43 -14.21 23.15
N PRO A 26 -28.34 -12.89 22.88
CA PRO A 26 -27.43 -12.41 21.87
C PRO A 26 -26.07 -12.97 22.25
N ALA A 27 -25.46 -13.75 21.35
CA ALA A 27 -24.11 -14.26 21.54
C ALA A 27 -23.26 -13.11 22.09
N ALA A 28 -22.53 -13.36 23.18
CA ALA A 28 -21.67 -12.36 23.79
C ALA A 28 -20.83 -11.75 22.66
N GLN A 29 -21.04 -10.46 22.43
CA GLN A 29 -20.45 -9.76 21.30
C GLN A 29 -18.93 -9.78 21.50
N ALA A 30 -18.19 -10.29 20.51
CA ALA A 30 -16.73 -10.22 20.52
C ALA A 30 -16.29 -8.76 20.69
N ASP A 31 -15.23 -8.57 21.48
CA ASP A 31 -14.62 -7.26 21.64
C ASP A 31 -13.95 -6.86 20.32
N ARG A 32 -13.76 -5.56 20.10
CA ARG A 32 -13.14 -5.09 18.86
C ARG A 32 -12.36 -3.80 19.03
N VAL A 33 -11.33 -3.64 18.20
CA VAL A 33 -10.62 -2.39 18.02
C VAL A 33 -10.72 -1.91 16.58
N VAL A 34 -10.89 -0.60 16.43
CA VAL A 34 -10.80 0.09 15.15
C VAL A 34 -9.53 0.93 15.17
N THR A 35 -8.57 0.58 14.32
CA THR A 35 -7.30 1.30 14.19
C THR A 35 -7.48 2.63 13.49
N ILE A 36 -6.47 3.51 13.58
CA ILE A 36 -6.50 4.81 12.89
C ILE A 36 -6.51 4.64 11.36
N ASP A 37 -5.83 3.62 10.86
CA ASP A 37 -5.80 3.26 9.43
C ASP A 37 -7.11 2.59 8.93
N GLY A 38 -8.07 2.33 9.82
CA GLY A 38 -9.41 1.86 9.47
C GLY A 38 -9.60 0.34 9.48
N ARG A 39 -8.57 -0.44 9.85
CA ARG A 39 -8.73 -1.88 10.14
C ARG A 39 -9.69 -2.07 11.32
N VAL A 40 -10.46 -3.14 11.25
CA VAL A 40 -11.32 -3.61 12.34
C VAL A 40 -10.77 -4.97 12.76
N ILE A 41 -10.35 -5.08 14.01
CA ILE A 41 -9.80 -6.32 14.57
C ILE A 41 -10.80 -6.81 15.61
N GLU A 42 -11.40 -7.97 15.33
CA GLU A 42 -12.27 -8.68 16.26
C GLU A 42 -11.41 -9.56 17.16
N VAL A 43 -11.65 -9.51 18.45
CA VAL A 43 -10.91 -10.23 19.49
C VAL A 43 -11.90 -10.87 20.45
N ASP A 44 -11.50 -11.96 21.09
CA ASP A 44 -12.35 -12.61 22.09
C ASP A 44 -12.53 -11.70 23.31
N ARG A 45 -11.49 -10.94 23.66
CA ARG A 45 -11.50 -10.02 24.79
C ARG A 45 -10.47 -8.90 24.69
N ILE A 46 -10.78 -7.75 25.28
CA ILE A 46 -9.86 -6.63 25.48
C ILE A 46 -9.72 -6.36 26.98
N ARG A 47 -8.49 -6.17 27.44
CA ARG A 47 -8.19 -5.70 28.80
C ARG A 47 -7.35 -4.44 28.77
N GLU A 48 -7.68 -3.46 29.60
CA GLU A 48 -6.83 -2.28 29.79
C GLU A 48 -5.62 -2.62 30.66
N ARG A 49 -4.44 -2.13 30.28
CA ARG A 49 -3.20 -2.29 31.06
C ARG A 49 -3.08 -1.18 32.12
N PRO A 50 -2.57 -1.47 33.34
CA PRO A 50 -2.37 -0.46 34.38
C PRO A 50 -1.50 0.74 33.95
N GLU A 51 -0.47 0.47 33.16
CA GLU A 51 0.49 1.41 32.58
C GLU A 51 -0.01 2.12 31.31
N GLY A 52 -1.24 1.80 30.88
CA GLY A 52 -1.85 2.28 29.64
C GLY A 52 -1.62 1.34 28.46
N GLY A 53 -2.57 1.32 27.53
CA GLY A 53 -2.62 0.37 26.42
C GLY A 53 -3.60 -0.77 26.68
N TYR A 54 -3.52 -1.81 25.87
CA TYR A 54 -4.50 -2.90 25.83
C TYR A 54 -3.83 -4.27 25.72
N ILE A 55 -4.50 -5.30 26.23
CA ILE A 55 -4.22 -6.71 25.93
C ILE A 55 -5.39 -7.19 25.08
N LEU A 56 -5.11 -7.64 23.86
CA LEU A 56 -6.07 -8.23 22.95
C LEU A 56 -5.96 -9.75 23.06
N GLU A 57 -7.00 -10.41 23.57
CA GLU A 57 -7.06 -11.86 23.69
C GLU A 57 -7.76 -12.45 22.46
N PHE A 58 -7.12 -13.42 21.84
CA PHE A 58 -7.66 -14.24 20.77
C PHE A 58 -7.64 -15.70 21.19
N ALA A 59 -8.37 -16.55 20.47
CA ALA A 59 -8.45 -17.97 20.74
C ALA A 59 -7.06 -18.65 20.79
N ASN A 60 -6.10 -18.08 20.05
CA ASN A 60 -4.76 -18.63 19.86
C ASN A 60 -3.64 -17.79 20.48
N GLY A 61 -3.95 -16.89 21.43
CA GLY A 61 -2.93 -16.14 22.17
C GLY A 61 -3.31 -14.68 22.43
N THR A 62 -2.37 -13.92 22.97
CA THR A 62 -2.59 -12.53 23.37
C THR A 62 -1.64 -11.59 22.66
N ILE A 63 -2.12 -10.40 22.32
CA ILE A 63 -1.31 -9.30 21.79
C ILE A 63 -1.33 -8.15 22.80
N GLU A 64 -0.14 -7.80 23.28
CA GLU A 64 0.04 -6.60 24.08
C GLU A 64 0.20 -5.38 23.17
N VAL A 65 -0.65 -4.38 23.36
CA VAL A 65 -0.65 -3.12 22.62
C VAL A 65 -0.20 -1.99 23.55
N PRO A 66 0.98 -1.41 23.33
CA PRO A 66 1.48 -0.29 24.12
C PRO A 66 0.56 0.93 24.10
N GLY A 67 0.51 1.71 25.19
CA GLY A 67 -0.36 2.89 25.31
C GLY A 67 -0.07 4.04 24.33
N HIS A 68 1.08 4.04 23.65
CA HIS A 68 1.38 5.02 22.60
C HIS A 68 0.63 4.72 21.29
N ILE A 69 0.24 3.47 21.06
CA ILE A 69 -0.59 3.07 19.91
C ILE A 69 -2.02 3.50 20.18
N LYS A 70 -2.59 4.24 19.24
CA LYS A 70 -3.92 4.83 19.35
C LYS A 70 -4.91 4.12 18.44
N PHE A 71 -6.08 3.84 19.00
CA PHE A 71 -7.23 3.35 18.27
C PHE A 71 -8.19 4.50 17.95
N LYS A 72 -8.85 4.41 16.80
CA LYS A 72 -9.99 5.26 16.45
C LYS A 72 -11.19 4.94 17.34
N ALA A 73 -11.39 3.68 17.67
CA ALA A 73 -12.39 3.22 18.64
C ALA A 73 -11.95 1.90 19.29
N VAL A 74 -12.30 1.73 20.56
CA VAL A 74 -12.17 0.48 21.30
C VAL A 74 -13.56 0.14 21.82
N GLU A 75 -14.06 -1.04 21.47
CA GLU A 75 -15.39 -1.47 21.85
C GLU A 75 -15.29 -2.75 22.66
N MET A 76 -15.47 -2.60 23.97
CA MET A 76 -15.44 -3.69 24.94
C MET A 76 -16.86 -4.06 25.34
N ALA A 77 -17.19 -5.33 25.25
CA ALA A 77 -18.30 -5.96 25.93
C ALA A 77 -18.01 -5.92 27.43
N TRP A 78 -18.68 -5.02 28.13
CA TRP A 78 -18.52 -4.86 29.58
C TRP A 78 -19.08 -6.10 30.29
N ASP A 79 -18.21 -6.78 31.02
CA ASP A 79 -18.62 -7.77 32.01
C ASP A 79 -18.78 -7.10 33.39
N PRO A 80 -20.01 -7.01 33.92
CA PRO A 80 -20.28 -6.50 35.27
C PRO A 80 -19.44 -7.14 36.37
N ASN A 81 -19.02 -8.39 36.18
CA ASN A 81 -18.42 -9.20 37.22
C ASN A 81 -16.91 -8.94 37.37
N GLU A 82 -16.29 -8.21 36.43
CA GLU A 82 -14.84 -8.05 36.40
C GLU A 82 -14.33 -6.68 36.84
N TYR A 83 -15.18 -5.64 36.82
CA TYR A 83 -14.77 -4.31 37.27
C TYR A 83 -14.66 -4.25 38.80
N LYS A 84 -13.43 -4.12 39.30
CA LYS A 84 -13.16 -3.91 40.73
C LYS A 84 -13.17 -2.40 41.05
N PRO A 85 -14.13 -1.90 41.84
CA PRO A 85 -14.18 -0.48 42.20
C PRO A 85 -12.95 -0.05 42.99
N LYS A 86 -12.36 1.09 42.62
CA LYS A 86 -11.11 1.61 43.21
C LYS A 86 -11.33 2.36 44.53
N ASN A 87 -12.56 2.80 44.79
CA ASN A 87 -12.96 3.53 45.99
C ASN A 87 -14.47 3.37 46.22
N ASP A 88 -14.96 3.87 47.35
CA ASP A 88 -16.37 3.70 47.73
C ASP A 88 -17.35 4.45 46.81
N ASN A 89 -16.94 5.59 46.22
CA ASN A 89 -17.75 6.31 45.23
C ASN A 89 -17.99 5.46 43.97
N GLU A 90 -16.97 4.74 43.50
CA GLU A 90 -17.13 3.82 42.37
C GLU A 90 -18.02 2.61 42.74
N ARG A 91 -17.90 2.11 43.97
CA ARG A 91 -18.74 1.03 44.50
C ARG A 91 -20.21 1.45 44.56
N ASP A 92 -20.48 2.66 45.04
CA ASP A 92 -21.82 3.24 45.10
C ASP A 92 -22.41 3.46 43.70
N LYS A 93 -21.60 3.93 42.75
CA LYS A 93 -22.04 4.09 41.36
C LYS A 93 -22.40 2.76 40.70
N LEU A 94 -21.63 1.70 40.95
CA LEU A 94 -21.98 0.36 40.48
C LEU A 94 -23.28 -0.14 41.13
N ALA A 95 -23.45 0.07 42.44
CA ALA A 95 -24.67 -0.29 43.17
C ALA A 95 -25.90 0.47 42.66
N GLN A 96 -25.73 1.73 42.23
CA GLN A 96 -26.77 2.56 41.60
C GLN A 96 -27.02 2.21 40.12
N GLY A 97 -26.38 1.16 39.60
CA GLY A 97 -26.57 0.71 38.23
C GLY A 97 -25.89 1.59 37.17
N PHE A 98 -24.82 2.30 37.54
CA PHE A 98 -23.91 2.92 36.58
C PHE A 98 -22.76 1.98 36.24
N VAL A 99 -22.19 2.18 35.07
CA VAL A 99 -21.03 1.45 34.56
C VAL A 99 -20.00 2.46 34.07
N ARG A 100 -18.72 2.09 34.14
CA ARG A 100 -17.64 2.94 33.62
C ARG A 100 -17.36 2.56 32.17
N PHE A 101 -17.46 3.53 31.26
CA PHE A 101 -17.22 3.37 29.84
C PHE A 101 -16.53 4.63 29.31
N ASP A 102 -15.40 4.46 28.61
CA ASP A 102 -14.58 5.56 28.05
C ASP A 102 -14.24 6.64 29.12
N GLY A 103 -13.75 6.20 30.28
CA GLY A 103 -13.40 7.07 31.40
C GLY A 103 -14.59 7.75 32.12
N LYS A 104 -15.84 7.57 31.64
CA LYS A 104 -17.05 8.21 32.16
C LYS A 104 -17.98 7.21 32.84
N TRP A 105 -18.80 7.70 33.77
CA TRP A 105 -19.87 6.93 34.39
C TRP A 105 -21.17 7.15 33.64
N ILE A 106 -21.75 6.07 33.11
CA ILE A 106 -23.02 6.07 32.37
C ILE A 106 -23.97 5.05 32.97
N SER A 107 -25.29 5.26 32.88
CA SER A 107 -26.24 4.29 33.41
C SER A 107 -26.18 2.97 32.61
N LYS A 108 -26.46 1.84 33.26
CA LYS A 108 -26.49 0.51 32.62
C LYS A 108 -27.47 0.46 31.45
N SER A 109 -28.58 1.20 31.53
CA SER A 109 -29.54 1.33 30.42
C SER A 109 -28.98 2.15 29.25
N ALA A 110 -28.33 3.28 29.52
CA ALA A 110 -27.66 4.07 28.49
C ALA A 110 -26.55 3.25 27.80
N TYR A 111 -25.75 2.52 28.58
CA TYR A 111 -24.72 1.62 28.07
C TYR A 111 -25.30 0.51 27.18
N LYS A 112 -26.35 -0.20 27.64
CA LYS A 112 -27.04 -1.22 26.81
C LYS A 112 -27.59 -0.64 25.51
N ASN A 113 -28.14 0.57 25.54
CA ASN A 113 -28.61 1.25 24.33
C ASN A 113 -27.46 1.66 23.39
N MET A 114 -26.31 2.07 23.94
CA MET A 114 -25.10 2.35 23.15
C MET A 114 -24.58 1.08 22.49
N LEU A 115 -24.45 -0.02 23.25
CA LEU A 115 -24.06 -1.33 22.71
C LEU A 115 -25.02 -1.81 21.61
N ARG A 116 -26.35 -1.71 21.84
CA ARG A 116 -27.34 -2.08 20.81
C ARG A 116 -27.15 -1.26 19.53
N LYS A 117 -26.99 0.07 19.65
CA LYS A 117 -26.75 0.93 18.48
C LYS A 117 -25.43 0.60 17.78
N ALA A 118 -24.36 0.35 18.54
CA ALA A 118 -23.07 -0.05 18.01
C ALA A 118 -23.11 -1.42 17.31
N SER A 119 -23.88 -2.36 17.87
CA SER A 119 -24.14 -3.69 17.30
C SER A 119 -24.97 -3.59 16.01
N GLU A 120 -26.04 -2.79 16.01
CA GLU A 120 -26.83 -2.52 14.79
C GLU A 120 -25.99 -1.85 13.70
N ALA A 121 -25.13 -0.88 14.07
CA ALA A 121 -24.18 -0.27 13.15
C ALA A 121 -23.14 -1.28 12.64
N SER A 122 -22.67 -2.17 13.52
CA SER A 122 -21.76 -3.28 13.18
C SER A 122 -22.39 -4.21 12.15
N ALA A 123 -23.59 -4.72 12.43
CA ALA A 123 -24.29 -5.66 11.55
C ALA A 123 -24.55 -5.05 10.17
N LYS A 124 -24.92 -3.75 10.13
CA LYS A 124 -25.03 -3.00 8.88
C LYS A 124 -23.69 -2.90 8.15
N ARG A 125 -22.60 -2.62 8.87
CA ARG A 125 -21.24 -2.55 8.30
C ARG A 125 -20.79 -3.92 7.79
N ALA A 126 -20.94 -4.99 8.56
CA ALA A 126 -20.59 -6.35 8.15
C ALA A 126 -21.37 -6.78 6.89
N THR A 127 -22.66 -6.48 6.84
CA THR A 127 -23.49 -6.71 5.65
C THR A 127 -22.99 -5.89 4.45
N ALA A 128 -22.61 -4.62 4.67
CA ALA A 128 -22.01 -3.80 3.63
C ALA A 128 -20.65 -4.36 3.17
N MET A 129 -19.80 -4.82 4.09
CA MET A 129 -18.48 -5.41 3.82
C MET A 129 -18.57 -6.72 3.04
N ALA A 130 -19.63 -7.51 3.23
CA ALA A 130 -19.83 -8.74 2.46
C ALA A 130 -19.84 -8.49 0.95
N ALA A 131 -20.38 -7.36 0.48
CA ALA A 131 -20.33 -6.97 -0.94
C ALA A 131 -18.90 -6.68 -1.45
N TYR A 132 -17.99 -6.29 -0.56
CA TYR A 132 -16.58 -6.00 -0.87
C TYR A 132 -15.67 -7.23 -0.68
N SER A 133 -16.17 -8.35 -0.20
CA SER A 133 -15.35 -9.56 -0.01
C SER A 133 -14.78 -10.14 -1.31
N ASN A 134 -15.54 -10.03 -2.42
CA ASN A 134 -15.25 -10.67 -3.70
C ASN A 134 -15.14 -9.65 -4.84
N TRP A 135 -13.97 -9.61 -5.49
CA TRP A 135 -13.71 -8.73 -6.63
C TRP A 135 -14.73 -8.82 -7.76
N LYS A 136 -15.27 -10.01 -8.06
CA LYS A 136 -16.21 -10.20 -9.18
C LYS A 136 -17.50 -9.41 -8.96
N THR A 137 -18.01 -9.41 -7.74
CA THR A 137 -19.25 -8.72 -7.33
C THR A 137 -19.00 -7.37 -6.67
N ALA A 138 -17.74 -6.93 -6.61
CA ALA A 138 -17.35 -5.71 -5.92
C ALA A 138 -18.07 -4.48 -6.50
N PRO A 139 -18.55 -3.55 -5.64
CA PRO A 139 -19.24 -2.35 -6.08
C PRO A 139 -18.37 -1.45 -6.96
N SER A 140 -19.04 -0.65 -7.79
CA SER A 140 -18.43 0.46 -8.52
C SER A 140 -19.16 1.77 -8.22
N LYS A 141 -18.41 2.87 -8.34
CA LYS A 141 -18.91 4.24 -8.28
C LYS A 141 -18.58 4.94 -9.58
N GLU A 142 -19.61 5.50 -10.21
CA GLU A 142 -19.47 6.29 -11.42
C GLU A 142 -19.37 7.77 -11.06
N SER A 143 -18.37 8.44 -11.62
CA SER A 143 -18.12 9.88 -11.49
C SER A 143 -18.23 10.56 -12.85
N LYS A 144 -17.76 11.80 -13.00
CA LYS A 144 -17.85 12.52 -14.27
C LYS A 144 -16.92 11.90 -15.32
N HIS A 145 -15.71 11.51 -14.92
CA HIS A 145 -14.65 11.03 -15.82
C HIS A 145 -14.24 9.57 -15.56
N PHE A 146 -14.65 8.96 -14.43
CA PHE A 146 -14.21 7.62 -14.05
C PHE A 146 -15.35 6.68 -13.65
N ILE A 147 -15.11 5.39 -13.83
CA ILE A 147 -15.84 4.30 -13.18
C ILE A 147 -14.83 3.62 -12.24
N VAL A 148 -14.97 3.84 -10.94
CA VAL A 148 -14.08 3.28 -9.93
C VAL A 148 -14.71 2.01 -9.37
N LYS A 149 -14.00 0.88 -9.44
CA LYS A 149 -14.41 -0.40 -8.86
C LYS A 149 -13.43 -0.78 -7.74
N SER A 150 -13.95 -1.17 -6.59
CA SER A 150 -13.10 -1.60 -5.48
C SER A 150 -13.76 -2.63 -4.58
N ASN A 151 -12.96 -3.58 -4.10
CA ASN A 151 -13.32 -4.56 -3.09
C ASN A 151 -12.62 -4.27 -1.74
N THR A 152 -12.22 -3.02 -1.51
CA THR A 152 -11.62 -2.55 -0.25
C THR A 152 -12.69 -2.24 0.80
N SER A 153 -13.35 -1.08 0.68
CA SER A 153 -14.45 -0.60 1.52
C SER A 153 -15.21 0.54 0.82
N PRO A 154 -16.44 0.88 1.26
CA PRO A 154 -17.16 2.07 0.80
C PRO A 154 -16.37 3.36 1.02
N GLU A 155 -15.67 3.48 2.15
CA GLU A 155 -14.91 4.68 2.49
C GLU A 155 -13.74 4.89 1.52
N LEU A 156 -13.02 3.82 1.18
CA LEU A 156 -11.93 3.88 0.22
C LEU A 156 -12.44 4.07 -1.21
N LEU A 157 -13.55 3.41 -1.59
CA LEU A 157 -14.19 3.64 -2.89
C LEU A 157 -14.58 5.11 -3.07
N GLU A 158 -15.18 5.72 -2.04
CA GLU A 158 -15.52 7.15 -2.02
C GLU A 158 -14.26 8.02 -2.15
N TYR A 159 -13.27 7.78 -1.28
CA TYR A 159 -12.01 8.51 -1.24
C TYR A 159 -11.29 8.53 -2.60
N TYR A 160 -11.10 7.35 -3.22
CA TYR A 160 -10.40 7.29 -4.49
C TYR A 160 -11.23 7.88 -5.64
N SER A 161 -12.56 7.77 -5.61
CA SER A 161 -13.41 8.44 -6.60
C SER A 161 -13.23 9.96 -6.56
N ASP A 162 -13.19 10.54 -5.36
CA ASP A 162 -12.99 11.98 -5.17
C ASP A 162 -11.54 12.40 -5.47
N LEU A 163 -10.55 11.54 -5.16
CA LEU A 163 -9.15 11.76 -5.46
C LEU A 163 -8.93 11.84 -6.97
N MET A 164 -9.45 10.87 -7.73
CA MET A 164 -9.32 10.82 -9.19
C MET A 164 -9.97 12.04 -9.87
N GLU A 165 -11.15 12.46 -9.43
CA GLU A 165 -11.81 13.67 -9.96
C GLU A 165 -11.05 14.96 -9.62
N SER A 166 -10.56 15.06 -8.39
CA SER A 166 -9.72 16.20 -7.96
C SER A 166 -8.43 16.27 -8.76
N TYR A 167 -7.83 15.12 -9.06
CA TYR A 167 -6.62 15.00 -9.84
C TYR A 167 -6.85 15.29 -11.33
N TYR A 168 -7.94 14.79 -11.92
CA TYR A 168 -8.34 15.13 -13.29
C TYR A 168 -8.46 16.64 -13.44
N LYS A 169 -9.14 17.32 -12.52
CA LYS A 169 -9.32 18.78 -12.55
C LYS A 169 -7.99 19.52 -12.46
N LEU A 170 -7.06 19.05 -11.62
CA LEU A 170 -5.72 19.60 -11.51
C LEU A 170 -4.96 19.46 -12.83
N MET A 171 -4.95 18.26 -13.41
CA MET A 171 -4.24 17.95 -14.64
C MET A 171 -4.84 18.68 -15.84
N ASP A 172 -6.17 18.73 -15.97
CA ASP A 172 -6.84 19.52 -17.00
C ASP A 172 -6.44 21.00 -16.94
N LYS A 173 -6.37 21.59 -15.73
CA LYS A 173 -5.88 22.96 -15.56
C LYS A 173 -4.41 23.13 -15.99
N ARG A 174 -3.56 22.12 -15.78
CA ARG A 174 -2.11 22.19 -16.05
C ARG A 174 -1.77 21.93 -17.52
N ILE A 175 -2.32 20.87 -18.09
CA ILE A 175 -1.94 20.38 -19.42
C ILE A 175 -3.07 20.49 -20.46
N GLY A 176 -4.31 20.82 -20.04
CA GLY A 176 -5.43 21.04 -20.94
C GLY A 176 -5.87 19.75 -21.62
N ILE A 177 -6.51 18.87 -20.86
CA ILE A 177 -6.90 17.54 -21.33
C ILE A 177 -8.01 17.72 -22.37
N LYS A 178 -7.70 17.37 -23.61
CA LYS A 178 -8.66 17.39 -24.73
C LYS A 178 -8.76 15.98 -25.29
N PRO A 179 -9.68 15.17 -24.75
CA PRO A 179 -9.83 13.80 -25.21
C PRO A 179 -10.09 13.77 -26.72
N THR A 180 -9.50 12.79 -27.40
CA THR A 180 -9.80 12.51 -28.81
C THR A 180 -11.31 12.29 -29.00
N PRO A 181 -11.86 12.50 -30.20
CA PRO A 181 -13.30 12.35 -30.44
C PRO A 181 -13.88 11.01 -29.96
N SER A 182 -13.13 9.91 -30.10
CA SER A 182 -13.52 8.57 -29.65
C SER A 182 -13.55 8.42 -28.12
N LEU A 183 -12.75 9.19 -27.39
CA LEU A 183 -12.63 9.12 -25.92
C LEU A 183 -13.39 10.23 -25.18
N ARG A 184 -13.96 11.22 -25.88
CA ARG A 184 -14.62 12.39 -25.26
C ARG A 184 -15.77 12.06 -24.31
N ARG A 185 -16.44 10.92 -24.51
CA ARG A 185 -17.54 10.44 -23.65
C ARG A 185 -17.15 9.19 -22.85
N ALA A 186 -15.93 8.70 -23.02
CA ALA A 186 -15.47 7.51 -22.32
C ALA A 186 -15.19 7.88 -20.86
N LYS A 187 -15.67 7.04 -19.93
CA LYS A 187 -15.26 7.08 -18.53
C LYS A 187 -14.18 6.03 -18.33
N MET A 188 -13.08 6.42 -17.72
CA MET A 188 -11.94 5.52 -17.56
C MET A 188 -12.17 4.60 -16.37
N GLN A 189 -11.84 3.32 -16.55
CA GLN A 189 -11.99 2.32 -15.51
C GLN A 189 -10.82 2.43 -14.51
N VAL A 190 -11.13 2.48 -13.22
CA VAL A 190 -10.13 2.45 -12.14
C VAL A 190 -10.44 1.27 -11.24
N ASN A 191 -9.50 0.34 -11.10
CA ASN A 191 -9.64 -0.89 -10.34
C ASN A 191 -8.73 -0.88 -9.12
N ILE A 192 -9.31 -1.01 -7.94
CA ILE A 192 -8.62 -0.87 -6.66
C ILE A 192 -8.80 -2.14 -5.84
N PHE A 193 -7.75 -2.95 -5.77
CA PHE A 193 -7.75 -4.25 -5.10
C PHE A 193 -7.48 -4.11 -3.60
N LYS A 194 -8.04 -5.01 -2.80
CA LYS A 194 -7.89 -4.99 -1.33
C LYS A 194 -6.49 -5.37 -0.84
N SER A 195 -5.69 -6.03 -1.67
CA SER A 195 -4.32 -6.41 -1.30
C SER A 195 -3.44 -6.62 -2.53
N ARG A 196 -2.12 -6.56 -2.31
CA ARG A 196 -1.12 -6.91 -3.33
C ARG A 196 -1.29 -8.34 -3.82
N ALA A 197 -1.51 -9.29 -2.93
CA ALA A 197 -1.67 -10.71 -3.28
C ALA A 197 -2.85 -10.91 -4.24
N GLU A 198 -3.99 -10.30 -3.94
CA GLU A 198 -5.16 -10.39 -4.82
C GLU A 198 -4.93 -9.68 -6.16
N PHE A 199 -4.33 -8.48 -6.14
CA PHE A 199 -3.95 -7.76 -7.35
C PHE A 199 -3.04 -8.59 -8.26
N SER A 200 -1.95 -9.12 -7.71
CA SER A 200 -0.99 -9.95 -8.46
C SER A 200 -1.63 -11.23 -8.98
N ARG A 201 -2.51 -11.87 -8.19
CA ARG A 201 -3.24 -13.07 -8.64
C ARG A 201 -4.23 -12.78 -9.77
N LEU A 202 -5.03 -11.72 -9.64
CA LEU A 202 -6.09 -11.40 -10.62
C LEU A 202 -5.54 -10.76 -11.90
N LYS A 203 -4.48 -9.95 -11.79
CA LYS A 203 -3.86 -9.25 -12.93
C LYS A 203 -2.59 -9.90 -13.45
N LYS A 204 -2.12 -10.97 -12.80
CA LYS A 204 -0.90 -11.72 -13.16
C LYS A 204 0.32 -10.81 -13.29
N THR A 205 0.46 -9.86 -12.36
CA THR A 205 1.56 -8.90 -12.39
C THR A 205 2.86 -9.54 -11.89
N PRO A 206 4.01 -9.21 -12.48
CA PRO A 206 5.31 -9.57 -11.91
C PRO A 206 5.50 -9.02 -10.47
N PRO A 207 6.48 -9.58 -9.72
CA PRO A 207 6.96 -8.96 -8.48
C PRO A 207 7.36 -7.49 -8.70
N GLY A 208 7.28 -6.67 -7.65
CA GLY A 208 7.60 -5.23 -7.69
C GLY A 208 6.51 -4.31 -8.27
N VAL A 209 5.54 -4.81 -9.05
CA VAL A 209 4.48 -3.96 -9.62
C VAL A 209 3.47 -3.53 -8.55
N ALA A 210 3.41 -2.23 -8.28
CA ALA A 210 2.45 -1.64 -7.33
C ALA A 210 1.13 -1.20 -7.98
N GLY A 211 1.18 -0.88 -9.27
CA GLY A 211 0.04 -0.51 -10.11
C GLY A 211 0.50 -0.33 -11.55
N TYR A 212 -0.46 -0.23 -12.47
CA TYR A 212 -0.21 0.10 -13.87
C TYR A 212 -1.47 0.64 -14.55
N PHE A 213 -1.29 1.52 -15.52
CA PHE A 213 -2.29 1.82 -16.54
C PHE A 213 -2.10 0.93 -17.79
N SER A 214 -3.19 0.35 -18.29
CA SER A 214 -3.22 -0.40 -19.55
C SER A 214 -3.89 0.43 -20.66
N PRO A 215 -3.14 0.92 -21.66
CA PRO A 215 -3.73 1.58 -22.83
C PRO A 215 -4.64 0.67 -23.66
N LEU A 216 -4.39 -0.65 -23.64
CA LEU A 216 -5.15 -1.64 -24.39
C LEU A 216 -6.55 -1.85 -23.80
N GLU A 217 -6.59 -2.06 -22.48
CA GLU A 217 -7.82 -2.33 -21.72
C GLU A 217 -8.49 -1.04 -21.21
N GLN A 218 -7.80 0.10 -21.30
CA GLN A 218 -8.22 1.42 -20.81
C GLN A 218 -8.61 1.41 -19.32
N GLU A 219 -7.87 0.62 -18.54
CA GLU A 219 -8.03 0.50 -17.09
C GLU A 219 -6.74 0.88 -16.37
N LEU A 220 -6.91 1.57 -15.26
CA LEU A 220 -5.89 1.83 -14.26
C LEU A 220 -6.09 0.84 -13.11
N ASN A 221 -5.03 0.12 -12.73
CA ASN A 221 -5.09 -0.96 -11.76
C ASN A 221 -4.04 -0.75 -10.67
N PHE A 222 -4.44 -0.84 -9.40
CA PHE A 222 -3.53 -0.82 -8.24
C PHE A 222 -4.20 -1.45 -7.02
N TYR A 223 -3.44 -1.74 -5.96
CA TYR A 223 -3.99 -2.18 -4.69
C TYR A 223 -3.87 -1.10 -3.61
N HIS A 224 -4.75 -1.16 -2.62
CA HIS A 224 -4.60 -0.37 -1.40
C HIS A 224 -3.65 -1.05 -0.43
N ASP A 225 -2.57 -0.36 -0.10
CA ASP A 225 -1.66 -0.73 0.96
C ASP A 225 -2.13 -0.08 2.26
N TYR A 226 -2.65 -0.91 3.17
CA TYR A 226 -3.12 -0.44 4.48
C TYR A 226 -1.96 -0.04 5.40
N GLN A 227 -0.75 -0.57 5.18
CA GLN A 227 0.44 -0.24 5.95
C GLN A 227 1.02 1.08 5.45
N GLU A 228 1.00 1.30 4.14
CA GLU A 228 1.49 2.52 3.50
C GLU A 228 0.50 3.16 2.52
N PRO A 229 -0.62 3.75 3.00
CA PRO A 229 -1.60 4.41 2.14
C PRO A 229 -1.00 5.52 1.26
N ALA A 230 0.09 6.14 1.75
CA ALA A 230 0.84 7.16 1.01
C ALA A 230 1.47 6.59 -0.28
N ILE A 231 1.98 5.35 -0.26
CA ILE A 231 2.48 4.68 -1.46
C ILE A 231 1.34 4.44 -2.44
N THR A 232 0.17 3.97 -1.98
CA THR A 232 -0.98 3.78 -2.88
C THR A 232 -1.40 5.10 -3.51
N ASN A 233 -1.45 6.19 -2.74
CA ASN A 233 -1.74 7.50 -3.29
C ASN A 233 -0.74 7.90 -4.36
N TRP A 234 0.57 7.77 -4.08
CA TRP A 234 1.63 8.06 -5.06
C TRP A 234 1.46 7.24 -6.35
N VAL A 235 1.31 5.91 -6.24
CA VAL A 235 1.10 5.01 -7.39
C VAL A 235 -0.17 5.37 -8.15
N SER A 236 -1.28 5.61 -7.46
CA SER A 236 -2.55 5.91 -8.11
C SER A 236 -2.48 7.19 -8.95
N LEU A 237 -1.79 8.23 -8.45
CA LEU A 237 -1.62 9.49 -9.16
C LEU A 237 -0.55 9.39 -10.26
N HIS A 238 0.52 8.61 -10.05
CA HIS A 238 1.52 8.28 -11.07
C HIS A 238 0.86 7.63 -12.27
N GLU A 239 0.17 6.51 -12.06
CA GLU A 239 -0.53 5.79 -13.13
C GLU A 239 -1.68 6.60 -13.74
N CYS A 240 -2.34 7.44 -12.95
CA CYS A 240 -3.37 8.33 -13.48
C CYS A 240 -2.76 9.36 -14.44
N THR A 241 -1.51 9.76 -14.25
CA THR A 241 -0.80 10.63 -15.21
C THR A 241 -0.65 9.94 -16.57
N HIS A 242 -0.28 8.66 -16.59
CA HIS A 242 -0.20 7.86 -17.82
C HIS A 242 -1.57 7.76 -18.52
N LEU A 243 -2.63 7.51 -17.74
CA LEU A 243 -4.00 7.49 -18.25
C LEU A 243 -4.42 8.85 -18.84
N LEU A 244 -4.18 9.95 -18.12
CA LEU A 244 -4.64 11.28 -18.56
C LEU A 244 -3.83 11.80 -19.75
N THR A 245 -2.55 11.43 -19.86
CA THR A 245 -1.75 11.73 -21.04
C THR A 245 -2.17 10.88 -22.25
N TYR A 246 -2.55 9.61 -22.03
CA TYR A 246 -3.17 8.77 -23.07
C TYR A 246 -4.46 9.39 -23.63
N LEU A 247 -5.27 10.05 -22.81
CA LEU A 247 -6.47 10.74 -23.29
C LEU A 247 -6.14 11.87 -24.28
N ILE A 248 -4.98 12.51 -24.18
CA ILE A 248 -4.57 13.59 -25.08
C ILE A 248 -4.31 13.05 -26.48
N ASP A 249 -3.52 11.98 -26.59
CA ASP A 249 -3.21 11.33 -27.85
C ASP A 249 -2.88 9.83 -27.65
N PRO A 250 -3.85 8.92 -27.85
CA PRO A 250 -3.66 7.48 -27.72
C PRO A 250 -2.61 6.87 -28.67
N GLN A 251 -2.26 7.58 -29.73
CA GLN A 251 -1.32 7.11 -30.75
C GLN A 251 0.11 7.56 -30.43
N PHE A 252 0.31 8.50 -29.51
CA PHE A 252 1.64 8.99 -29.17
C PHE A 252 2.38 8.04 -28.24
N ARG A 253 3.59 7.64 -28.64
CA ARG A 253 4.52 6.86 -27.82
C ARG A 253 5.54 7.82 -27.20
N PRO A 254 5.43 8.14 -25.90
CA PRO A 254 6.33 9.09 -25.26
C PRO A 254 7.70 8.47 -24.98
N GLN A 255 8.72 9.32 -24.91
CA GLN A 255 10.07 8.91 -24.50
C GLN A 255 10.08 8.58 -23.00
N ILE A 256 10.82 7.54 -22.62
CA ILE A 256 10.71 6.93 -21.29
C ILE A 256 10.99 7.93 -20.16
N TRP A 257 12.12 8.64 -20.21
CA TRP A 257 12.55 9.50 -19.10
C TRP A 257 11.51 10.57 -18.77
N ILE A 258 10.95 11.24 -19.78
CA ILE A 258 10.00 12.33 -19.56
C ILE A 258 8.63 11.80 -19.17
N ASN A 259 8.21 10.67 -19.75
CA ASN A 259 6.93 10.05 -19.42
C ASN A 259 6.88 9.67 -17.95
N GLU A 260 7.90 8.95 -17.48
CA GLU A 260 7.96 8.48 -16.10
C GLU A 260 8.29 9.61 -15.13
N ALA A 261 9.22 10.52 -15.45
CA ALA A 261 9.57 11.61 -14.54
C ALA A 261 8.40 12.58 -14.29
N VAL A 262 7.59 12.86 -15.32
CA VAL A 262 6.40 13.71 -15.14
C VAL A 262 5.32 12.97 -14.37
N ALA A 263 5.07 11.70 -14.69
CA ALA A 263 4.16 10.86 -13.91
C ALA A 263 4.56 10.81 -12.45
N ASP A 264 5.85 10.69 -12.17
CA ASP A 264 6.38 10.59 -10.82
C ASP A 264 6.38 11.94 -10.09
N PHE A 265 6.66 13.05 -10.77
CA PHE A 265 6.55 14.40 -10.21
C PHE A 265 5.12 14.71 -9.77
N PHE A 266 4.12 14.38 -10.59
CA PHE A 266 2.72 14.60 -10.22
C PHE A 266 2.19 13.52 -9.27
N GLY A 267 2.66 12.28 -9.40
CA GLY A 267 2.38 11.20 -8.46
C GLY A 267 2.85 11.56 -7.05
N SER A 268 4.01 12.20 -6.96
CA SER A 268 4.60 12.78 -5.76
C SER A 268 3.82 14.02 -5.31
N SER A 269 2.57 13.88 -4.91
CA SER A 269 1.72 14.99 -4.48
C SER A 269 1.51 14.99 -2.97
N ASP A 270 1.41 16.20 -2.39
CA ASP A 270 0.83 16.38 -1.07
C ASP A 270 -0.70 16.45 -1.17
N ILE A 271 -1.38 15.55 -0.45
CA ILE A 271 -2.84 15.42 -0.47
C ILE A 271 -3.38 15.88 0.87
N LYS A 272 -4.23 16.90 0.84
CA LYS A 272 -4.89 17.44 2.04
C LYS A 272 -6.39 17.30 1.90
N ILE A 273 -7.03 16.78 2.96
CA ILE A 273 -8.48 16.69 3.07
C ILE A 273 -8.91 17.72 4.10
N ASP A 274 -9.77 18.66 3.71
CA ASP A 274 -10.30 19.64 4.65
C ASP A 274 -11.39 19.05 5.56
N LYS A 275 -11.85 19.82 6.56
CA LYS A 275 -12.89 19.39 7.51
C LYS A 275 -14.23 19.02 6.86
N ARG A 276 -14.44 19.38 5.58
CA ARG A 276 -15.65 19.10 4.80
C ARG A 276 -15.45 17.93 3.83
N GLY A 277 -14.31 17.25 3.88
CA GLY A 277 -13.98 16.12 3.00
C GLY A 277 -13.43 16.53 1.64
N LYS A 278 -13.19 17.82 1.38
CA LYS A 278 -12.69 18.26 0.07
C LYS A 278 -11.20 17.99 -0.05
N ILE A 279 -10.82 17.33 -1.14
CA ILE A 279 -9.42 17.02 -1.46
C ILE A 279 -8.75 18.20 -2.17
N SER A 280 -7.53 18.53 -1.73
CA SER A 280 -6.60 19.44 -2.38
C SER A 280 -5.28 18.71 -2.64
N ILE A 281 -4.78 18.82 -3.88
CA ILE A 281 -3.58 18.12 -4.35
C ILE A 281 -2.54 19.17 -4.75
N THR A 282 -1.35 19.07 -4.18
CA THR A 282 -0.18 19.90 -4.53
C THR A 282 0.93 19.01 -5.09
N PRO A 283 1.18 19.03 -6.41
CA PRO A 283 2.25 18.25 -7.06
C PRO A 283 3.65 18.61 -6.60
N GLY A 284 4.59 17.71 -6.82
CA GLY A 284 6.01 17.97 -6.61
C GLY A 284 6.39 18.02 -5.13
N LYS A 285 5.80 17.16 -4.29
CA LYS A 285 6.36 16.84 -2.97
C LYS A 285 7.72 16.20 -3.16
N ILE A 286 8.69 16.66 -2.37
CA ILE A 286 10.06 16.18 -2.44
C ILE A 286 10.16 14.68 -2.16
N GLN A 287 10.96 13.98 -2.96
CA GLN A 287 11.19 12.54 -2.87
C GLN A 287 12.61 12.33 -2.34
N THR A 288 12.71 12.25 -1.00
CA THR A 288 13.99 12.30 -0.28
C THR A 288 14.92 11.14 -0.64
N ASP A 289 14.38 9.96 -0.94
CA ASP A 289 15.12 8.80 -1.45
C ASP A 289 15.75 9.07 -2.82
N ARG A 290 15.04 9.76 -3.72
CA ARG A 290 15.55 10.10 -5.05
C ARG A 290 16.61 11.18 -4.98
N VAL A 291 16.40 12.19 -4.12
CA VAL A 291 17.41 13.22 -3.83
C VAL A 291 18.68 12.55 -3.28
N LEU A 292 18.56 11.65 -2.30
CA LEU A 292 19.70 10.92 -1.74
C LEU A 292 20.47 10.15 -2.82
N THR A 293 19.75 9.44 -3.70
CA THR A 293 20.37 8.70 -4.81
C THR A 293 21.16 9.62 -5.74
N VAL A 294 20.62 10.77 -6.13
CA VAL A 294 21.32 11.73 -7.00
C VAL A 294 22.48 12.39 -6.25
N GLN A 295 22.32 12.76 -4.97
CA GLN A 295 23.40 13.33 -4.15
C GLN A 295 24.59 12.38 -3.99
N GLN A 296 24.33 11.09 -3.79
CA GLN A 296 25.39 10.08 -3.74
C GLN A 296 26.05 9.90 -5.12
N ALA A 297 25.28 9.87 -6.19
CA ALA A 297 25.83 9.80 -7.54
C ALA A 297 26.73 11.02 -7.85
N LEU A 298 26.35 12.21 -7.38
CA LEU A 298 27.18 13.42 -7.51
C LEU A 298 28.47 13.32 -6.70
N ALA A 299 28.39 12.83 -5.45
CA ALA A 299 29.56 12.64 -4.59
C ALA A 299 30.55 11.60 -5.16
N ASP A 300 30.03 10.58 -5.84
CA ASP A 300 30.81 9.48 -6.41
C ASP A 300 31.27 9.74 -7.86
N ASP A 301 31.00 10.92 -8.43
CA ASP A 301 31.25 11.26 -9.84
C ASP A 301 30.61 10.29 -10.84
N LYS A 302 29.38 9.84 -10.51
CA LYS A 302 28.56 8.88 -11.27
C LYS A 302 27.19 9.44 -11.68
N ALA A 303 26.92 10.71 -11.44
CA ALA A 303 25.65 11.32 -11.79
C ALA A 303 25.41 11.27 -13.31
N ILE A 304 24.16 11.02 -13.73
CA ILE A 304 23.81 10.97 -15.15
C ILE A 304 23.92 12.38 -15.75
N ALA A 305 24.67 12.49 -16.85
CA ALA A 305 24.72 13.70 -17.65
C ALA A 305 23.40 13.91 -18.40
N LEU A 306 23.04 15.17 -18.64
CA LEU A 306 21.76 15.54 -19.22
C LEU A 306 21.60 15.01 -20.66
N GLU A 307 22.70 14.92 -21.40
CA GLU A 307 22.71 14.30 -22.73
C GLU A 307 22.31 12.83 -22.68
N ASP A 308 22.88 12.07 -21.73
CA ASP A 308 22.60 10.65 -21.58
C ASP A 308 21.15 10.42 -21.14
N LEU A 309 20.66 11.25 -20.19
CA LEU A 309 19.27 11.20 -19.74
C LEU A 309 18.28 11.40 -20.89
N PHE A 310 18.59 12.29 -21.84
CA PHE A 310 17.69 12.55 -22.97
C PHE A 310 17.60 11.38 -23.96
N MET A 311 18.70 10.65 -24.12
CA MET A 311 18.80 9.56 -25.09
C MET A 311 18.42 8.20 -24.51
N ILE A 312 18.21 8.11 -23.19
CA ILE A 312 18.03 6.84 -22.52
C ILE A 312 16.87 5.99 -23.06
N GLU A 313 17.13 4.71 -23.27
CA GLU A 313 16.16 3.75 -23.74
C GLU A 313 15.41 3.08 -22.59
N ARG A 314 14.27 2.46 -22.92
CA ARG A 314 13.42 1.81 -21.91
C ARG A 314 14.11 0.63 -21.21
N SER A 315 15.00 -0.10 -21.91
CA SER A 315 15.77 -1.21 -21.31
C SER A 315 16.69 -0.74 -20.20
N ASP A 316 17.24 0.46 -20.35
CA ASP A 316 18.26 1.00 -19.46
C ASP A 316 17.63 1.86 -18.35
N PHE A 317 16.32 2.11 -18.40
CA PHE A 317 15.61 2.97 -17.46
C PHE A 317 15.22 2.20 -16.18
N GLN A 318 16.14 2.18 -15.22
CA GLN A 318 15.97 1.51 -13.93
C GLN A 318 15.76 2.55 -12.80
N ALA A 319 15.83 2.11 -11.55
CA ALA A 319 15.58 2.96 -10.37
C ALA A 319 16.53 4.16 -10.28
N PHE A 320 17.77 4.02 -10.76
CA PHE A 320 18.79 5.07 -10.74
C PHE A 320 18.46 6.19 -11.73
N GLU A 321 18.07 5.82 -12.95
CA GLU A 321 17.63 6.70 -14.02
C GLU A 321 16.32 7.39 -13.65
N TYR A 322 15.41 6.65 -13.00
CA TYR A 322 14.18 7.20 -12.44
C TYR A 322 14.45 8.36 -11.48
N ALA A 323 15.42 8.20 -10.58
CA ALA A 323 15.77 9.24 -9.61
C ALA A 323 16.32 10.49 -10.31
N HIS A 324 17.21 10.33 -11.30
CA HIS A 324 17.75 11.43 -12.08
C HIS A 324 16.66 12.12 -12.90
N ALA A 325 15.83 11.36 -13.63
CA ALA A 325 14.75 11.88 -14.44
C ALA A 325 13.74 12.68 -13.61
N TRP A 326 13.30 12.14 -12.46
CA TRP A 326 12.45 12.84 -11.52
C TRP A 326 13.11 14.13 -11.02
N SER A 327 14.39 14.07 -10.62
CA SER A 327 15.10 15.22 -10.08
C SER A 327 15.24 16.36 -11.10
N PHE A 328 15.41 16.03 -12.39
CA PHE A 328 15.46 17.02 -13.44
C PHE A 328 14.10 17.70 -13.66
N VAL A 329 13.01 16.93 -13.68
CA VAL A 329 11.65 17.50 -13.76
C VAL A 329 11.33 18.32 -12.50
N TYR A 330 11.79 17.88 -11.33
CA TYR A 330 11.65 18.61 -10.08
C TYR A 330 12.41 19.95 -10.14
N PHE A 331 13.65 19.96 -10.61
CA PHE A 331 14.44 21.16 -10.87
C PHE A 331 13.73 22.12 -11.84
N LEU A 332 13.24 21.63 -12.98
CA LEU A 332 12.52 22.46 -13.96
C LEU A 332 11.25 23.10 -13.39
N ASN A 333 10.69 22.57 -12.31
CA ASN A 333 9.51 23.13 -11.68
C ASN A 333 9.80 24.03 -10.48
N ASN A 334 10.94 23.88 -9.81
CA ASN A 334 11.20 24.51 -8.51
C ASN A 334 12.46 25.40 -8.47
N PHE A 335 13.41 25.25 -9.40
CA PHE A 335 14.60 26.08 -9.44
C PHE A 335 14.27 27.56 -9.68
N ASP A 336 14.90 28.45 -8.91
CA ASP A 336 14.79 29.91 -9.00
C ASP A 336 13.32 30.37 -9.10
N ASP A 337 12.55 30.03 -8.06
CA ASP A 337 11.10 30.26 -7.97
C ASP A 337 10.30 29.70 -9.16
N GLY A 338 10.77 28.60 -9.73
CA GLY A 338 10.13 27.90 -10.84
C GLY A 338 10.27 28.63 -12.18
N VAL A 339 11.40 29.28 -12.43
CA VAL A 339 11.69 30.05 -13.66
C VAL A 339 11.43 29.24 -14.95
N TYR A 340 11.59 27.92 -14.91
CA TYR A 340 11.33 27.02 -16.04
C TYR A 340 9.92 26.42 -16.06
N SER A 341 9.16 26.45 -14.96
CA SER A 341 7.94 25.63 -14.78
C SER A 341 6.89 25.88 -15.86
N LYS A 342 6.57 27.16 -16.15
CA LYS A 342 5.57 27.50 -17.17
C LYS A 342 6.01 27.09 -18.59
N LYS A 343 7.30 27.23 -18.89
CA LYS A 343 7.88 26.87 -20.18
C LYS A 343 7.92 25.36 -20.36
N PHE A 344 8.28 24.62 -19.32
CA PHE A 344 8.27 23.17 -19.29
C PHE A 344 6.85 22.62 -19.45
N ALA A 345 5.86 23.14 -18.70
CA ALA A 345 4.46 22.73 -18.86
C ALA A 345 3.93 22.96 -20.29
N ARG A 346 4.34 24.06 -20.93
CA ARG A 346 4.02 24.33 -22.33
C ARG A 346 4.69 23.33 -23.27
N PHE A 347 5.98 23.05 -23.06
CA PHE A 347 6.73 22.04 -23.80
C PHE A 347 6.04 20.67 -23.72
N PHE A 348 5.75 20.21 -22.51
CA PHE A 348 5.12 18.91 -22.27
C PHE A 348 3.79 18.77 -23.00
N ARG A 349 2.91 19.77 -22.86
CA ARG A 349 1.61 19.81 -23.57
C ARG A 349 1.78 19.77 -25.09
N GLU A 350 2.70 20.56 -25.64
CA GLU A 350 2.92 20.63 -27.09
C GLU A 350 3.58 19.35 -27.62
N LEU A 351 4.43 18.68 -26.82
CA LEU A 351 5.01 17.38 -27.16
C LEU A 351 3.92 16.30 -27.29
N TYR A 352 3.06 16.16 -26.29
CA TYR A 352 2.00 15.13 -26.29
C TYR A 352 0.89 15.39 -27.30
N THR A 353 0.69 16.64 -27.70
CA THR A 353 -0.22 16.99 -28.82
C THR A 353 0.49 17.04 -30.18
N ARG A 354 1.80 16.70 -30.21
CA ARG A 354 2.67 16.76 -31.39
C ARG A 354 2.62 18.11 -32.12
N LYS A 355 2.34 19.20 -31.39
CA LYS A 355 2.16 20.53 -31.95
C LYS A 355 3.51 21.22 -32.15
N GLY A 356 3.89 21.36 -33.42
CA GLY A 356 5.12 22.09 -33.79
C GLY A 356 6.40 21.34 -33.46
N VAL A 357 6.31 20.01 -33.40
CA VAL A 357 7.45 19.09 -33.24
C VAL A 357 7.38 18.03 -34.34
N GLU A 358 8.53 17.67 -34.88
CA GLU A 358 8.65 16.63 -35.89
C GLU A 358 8.48 15.24 -35.25
N TYR A 359 7.76 14.34 -35.92
CA TYR A 359 7.52 12.98 -35.45
C TYR A 359 7.53 11.99 -36.62
N LYS A 360 7.79 10.73 -36.31
CA LYS A 360 7.71 9.60 -37.25
C LYS A 360 6.46 8.77 -36.95
N SER A 361 5.88 8.19 -38.00
CA SER A 361 4.87 7.14 -37.86
C SER A 361 5.56 5.81 -37.54
N ILE A 362 5.01 5.07 -36.58
CA ILE A 362 5.47 3.74 -36.16
C ILE A 362 4.29 2.77 -36.17
N PRO A 363 4.52 1.45 -36.27
CA PRO A 363 3.46 0.48 -35.99
C PRO A 363 2.94 0.67 -34.56
N SER A 364 1.61 0.80 -34.40
CA SER A 364 0.99 0.88 -33.08
C SER A 364 0.53 -0.49 -32.60
N TYR A 365 0.61 -0.72 -31.29
CA TYR A 365 0.01 -1.88 -30.63
C TYR A 365 -1.53 -1.76 -30.49
N GLY A 366 -2.11 -0.60 -30.83
CA GLY A 366 -3.55 -0.33 -30.75
C GLY A 366 -4.33 -0.64 -32.04
N LYS A 367 -5.66 -0.58 -31.94
CA LYS A 367 -6.61 -0.91 -33.03
C LYS A 367 -6.43 -0.11 -34.32
N GLU A 368 -5.79 1.06 -34.26
CA GLU A 368 -5.61 1.96 -35.40
C GLU A 368 -4.39 1.63 -36.27
N GLY A 369 -3.53 0.69 -35.86
CA GLY A 369 -2.39 0.20 -36.64
C GLY A 369 -1.23 1.18 -36.84
N THR A 370 -1.43 2.48 -36.60
CA THR A 370 -0.40 3.53 -36.70
C THR A 370 -0.28 4.30 -35.39
N GLY A 371 0.96 4.49 -34.95
CA GLY A 371 1.36 5.28 -33.79
C GLY A 371 2.38 6.34 -34.19
N PHE A 372 2.73 7.22 -33.26
CA PHE A 372 3.64 8.33 -33.51
C PHE A 372 4.70 8.44 -32.44
N GLN A 373 5.93 8.70 -32.85
CA GLN A 373 7.07 8.85 -31.95
C GLN A 373 7.92 10.04 -32.37
N VAL A 374 8.31 10.87 -31.40
CA VAL A 374 9.31 11.94 -31.60
C VAL A 374 10.66 11.35 -31.22
N GLN A 375 11.69 11.59 -32.04
CA GLN A 375 13.04 11.08 -31.77
C GLN A 375 13.68 11.82 -30.59
N PRO A 376 14.51 11.16 -29.76
CA PRO A 376 15.12 11.76 -28.57
C PRO A 376 15.82 13.11 -28.81
N GLU A 377 16.57 13.24 -29.92
CA GLU A 377 17.30 14.47 -30.28
C GLU A 377 16.36 15.64 -30.60
N VAL A 378 15.20 15.32 -31.18
CA VAL A 378 14.14 16.28 -31.48
C VAL A 378 13.46 16.70 -30.18
N ILE A 379 13.20 15.77 -29.24
CA ILE A 379 12.64 16.08 -27.91
C ILE A 379 13.59 17.02 -27.15
N ARG A 380 14.88 16.69 -27.10
CA ARG A 380 15.93 17.52 -26.49
C ARG A 380 15.93 18.93 -27.08
N SER A 381 16.05 19.02 -28.41
CA SER A 381 16.11 20.32 -29.11
C SER A 381 14.83 21.14 -28.88
N PHE A 382 13.68 20.48 -28.86
CA PHE A 382 12.39 21.10 -28.58
C PHE A 382 12.30 21.61 -27.14
N LEU A 383 12.74 20.83 -26.16
CA LEU A 383 12.81 21.23 -24.75
C LEU A 383 13.69 22.48 -24.58
N LEU A 384 14.94 22.42 -25.02
CA LEU A 384 15.90 23.53 -24.86
C LEU A 384 15.38 24.82 -25.51
N LYS A 385 14.80 24.71 -26.72
CA LYS A 385 14.14 25.83 -27.40
C LYS A 385 12.99 26.41 -26.58
N LYS A 386 12.17 25.58 -25.93
CA LYS A 386 11.05 26.03 -25.11
C LYS A 386 11.49 26.67 -23.81
N LEU A 387 12.53 26.14 -23.18
CA LEU A 387 13.15 26.71 -21.98
C LEU A 387 13.87 28.03 -22.30
N GLY A 388 14.35 28.20 -23.53
CA GLY A 388 15.19 29.31 -23.96
C GLY A 388 16.64 29.13 -23.51
N VAL A 389 17.07 27.89 -23.35
CA VAL A 389 18.42 27.52 -22.90
C VAL A 389 19.31 27.35 -24.14
N LYS A 390 20.47 27.98 -24.11
CA LYS A 390 21.52 27.85 -25.14
C LYS A 390 22.74 27.09 -24.63
N ASP A 391 23.02 27.23 -23.34
CA ASP A 391 24.13 26.59 -22.65
C ASP A 391 23.59 25.40 -21.86
N VAL A 392 23.82 24.20 -22.39
CA VAL A 392 23.34 22.95 -21.80
C VAL A 392 24.19 22.56 -20.59
N ALA A 393 25.49 22.84 -20.62
CA ALA A 393 26.39 22.58 -19.50
C ALA A 393 26.02 23.44 -18.28
N LEU A 394 25.64 24.70 -18.50
CA LEU A 394 25.14 25.55 -17.42
C LEU A 394 23.79 25.05 -16.87
N LEU A 395 22.89 24.55 -17.73
CA LEU A 395 21.63 23.97 -17.28
C LEU A 395 21.85 22.73 -16.41
N GLU A 396 22.75 21.84 -16.83
CA GLU A 396 23.14 20.64 -16.10
C GLU A 396 23.78 20.99 -14.75
N SER A 397 24.77 21.90 -14.75
CA SER A 397 25.41 22.35 -13.50
C SER A 397 24.41 22.98 -12.53
N ASN A 398 23.49 23.81 -13.01
CA ASN A 398 22.43 24.37 -12.18
C ASN A 398 21.50 23.28 -11.61
N TRP A 399 21.18 22.26 -12.41
CA TRP A 399 20.38 21.14 -11.95
C TRP A 399 21.09 20.33 -10.88
N HIS A 400 22.34 19.91 -11.13
CA HIS A 400 23.12 19.13 -10.18
C HIS A 400 23.37 19.89 -8.88
N ASN A 401 23.76 21.17 -8.95
CA ASN A 401 23.94 22.01 -7.77
C ASN A 401 22.62 22.16 -6.99
N PHE A 402 21.51 22.44 -7.68
CA PHE A 402 20.20 22.56 -7.04
C PHE A 402 19.81 21.30 -6.27
N ILE A 403 20.05 20.11 -6.82
CA ILE A 403 19.76 18.85 -6.12
C ILE A 403 20.78 18.55 -5.02
N GLY A 404 22.06 18.86 -5.26
CA GLY A 404 23.15 18.75 -4.28
C GLY A 404 22.88 19.54 -3.01
N ASP A 405 22.29 20.73 -3.14
CA ASP A 405 22.01 21.65 -2.04
C ASP A 405 20.72 21.33 -1.26
N ILE A 406 19.91 20.36 -1.69
CA ILE A 406 18.68 19.99 -0.97
C ILE A 406 19.04 19.29 0.34
N GLU A 407 18.69 19.92 1.46
CA GLU A 407 18.76 19.27 2.76
C GLU A 407 17.73 18.15 2.89
N ILE A 408 18.19 16.96 3.28
CA ILE A 408 17.33 15.80 3.52
C ILE A 408 17.62 15.18 4.90
N ASN A 409 16.57 14.64 5.52
CA ASN A 409 16.71 13.72 6.64
C ASN A 409 17.25 12.39 6.10
N ALA A 410 18.56 12.19 6.15
CA ALA A 410 19.24 11.05 5.55
C ALA A 410 18.72 9.69 6.07
N PRO A 411 18.50 9.47 7.38
CA PRO A 411 17.87 8.24 7.89
C PRO A 411 16.51 7.92 7.24
N GLU A 412 15.60 8.89 7.16
CA GLU A 412 14.28 8.67 6.53
C GLU A 412 14.39 8.42 5.01
N ALA A 413 15.32 9.10 4.34
CA ALA A 413 15.59 8.90 2.92
C ALA A 413 16.13 7.49 2.64
N ARG A 414 17.07 7.02 3.47
CA ARG A 414 17.62 5.67 3.42
C ARG A 414 16.55 4.63 3.68
N LEU A 415 15.71 4.82 4.71
CA LEU A 415 14.56 3.93 4.94
C LEU A 415 13.73 3.77 3.67
N LYS A 416 13.24 4.86 3.08
CA LYS A 416 12.40 4.81 1.87
C LYS A 416 13.09 4.08 0.72
N ARG A 417 14.38 4.34 0.50
CA ARG A 417 15.16 3.69 -0.56
C ARG A 417 15.35 2.19 -0.30
N GLY A 418 15.70 1.82 0.93
CA GLY A 418 15.81 0.44 1.38
C GLY A 418 14.50 -0.33 1.25
N LEU A 419 13.36 0.25 1.66
CA LEU A 419 12.03 -0.35 1.47
C LEU A 419 11.73 -0.66 0.00
N ARG A 420 12.04 0.27 -0.91
CA ARG A 420 11.85 0.07 -2.35
C ARG A 420 12.76 -1.04 -2.90
N ALA A 421 14.02 -1.09 -2.46
CA ALA A 421 14.95 -2.14 -2.85
C ALA A 421 14.45 -3.53 -2.41
N VAL A 422 13.96 -3.65 -1.16
CA VAL A 422 13.31 -4.86 -0.64
C VAL A 422 12.07 -5.24 -1.48
N GLN A 423 11.21 -4.29 -1.84
CA GLN A 423 10.03 -4.56 -2.68
C GLN A 423 10.38 -5.11 -4.06
N ASN A 424 11.55 -4.73 -4.58
CA ASN A 424 12.10 -5.18 -5.86
C ASN A 424 13.03 -6.40 -5.73
N ARG A 425 13.11 -7.00 -4.53
CA ARG A 425 13.98 -8.15 -4.21
C ARG A 425 15.48 -7.88 -4.44
N LYS A 426 15.90 -6.63 -4.34
CA LYS A 426 17.31 -6.19 -4.40
C LYS A 426 17.85 -6.04 -2.98
N VAL A 427 18.07 -7.16 -2.30
CA VAL A 427 18.35 -7.15 -0.85
C VAL A 427 19.74 -6.64 -0.52
N GLU A 428 20.71 -6.90 -1.40
CA GLU A 428 22.08 -6.41 -1.31
C GLU A 428 22.11 -4.88 -1.38
N GLU A 429 21.28 -4.28 -2.25
CA GLU A 429 21.12 -2.82 -2.32
C GLU A 429 20.39 -2.26 -1.08
N ALA A 430 19.49 -3.04 -0.48
CA ALA A 430 18.65 -2.58 0.63
C ALA A 430 19.38 -2.54 1.98
N LEU A 431 20.22 -3.54 2.26
CA LEU A 431 20.83 -3.73 3.59
C LEU A 431 21.66 -2.53 4.07
N PRO A 432 22.53 -1.90 3.25
CA PRO A 432 23.31 -0.75 3.70
C PRO A 432 22.42 0.43 4.12
N ASP A 433 21.34 0.68 3.39
CA ASP A 433 20.42 1.77 3.70
C ASP A 433 19.59 1.51 4.95
N LEU A 434 19.02 0.29 5.08
CA LEU A 434 18.22 -0.08 6.23
C LEU A 434 19.07 -0.09 7.51
N THR A 435 20.28 -0.63 7.43
CA THR A 435 21.25 -0.62 8.54
C THR A 435 21.61 0.80 8.93
N ALA A 436 22.02 1.64 7.99
CA ALA A 436 22.38 3.01 8.30
C ALA A 436 21.20 3.88 8.77
N ALA A 437 19.95 3.53 8.44
CA ALA A 437 18.76 4.17 8.99
C ALA A 437 18.54 3.76 10.46
N ILE A 438 18.64 2.46 10.75
CA ILE A 438 18.50 1.90 12.12
C ILE A 438 19.61 2.40 13.04
N ASP A 439 20.87 2.36 12.60
CA ASP A 439 22.04 2.79 13.37
C ASP A 439 21.99 4.30 13.70
N ALA A 440 21.33 5.09 12.85
CA ALA A 440 21.06 6.50 13.10
C ALA A 440 19.90 6.74 14.07
N GLY A 441 19.33 5.69 14.66
CA GLY A 441 18.28 5.75 15.68
C GLY A 441 16.85 5.84 15.12
N LEU A 442 16.62 5.50 13.85
CA LEU A 442 15.28 5.52 13.29
C LEU A 442 14.42 4.38 13.87
N ALA A 443 13.49 4.73 14.76
CA ALA A 443 12.57 3.78 15.39
C ALA A 443 11.31 3.55 14.53
N ASP A 444 11.48 3.06 13.30
CA ASP A 444 10.38 2.71 12.39
C ASP A 444 10.29 1.18 12.23
N ALA A 445 9.15 0.58 12.58
CA ALA A 445 8.95 -0.86 12.52
C ALA A 445 9.28 -1.46 11.13
N ARG A 446 9.02 -0.70 10.07
CA ARG A 446 9.26 -1.13 8.69
C ARG A 446 10.75 -1.25 8.37
N ALA A 447 11.60 -0.45 9.00
CA ALA A 447 13.04 -0.53 8.84
C ALA A 447 13.53 -1.90 9.29
N TYR A 448 13.19 -2.27 10.53
CA TYR A 448 13.55 -3.55 11.13
C TYR A 448 12.94 -4.73 10.37
N ALA A 449 11.62 -4.72 10.11
CA ALA A 449 10.98 -5.83 9.39
C ALA A 449 11.55 -6.02 7.97
N SER A 450 11.92 -4.93 7.29
CA SER A 450 12.50 -5.03 5.95
C SER A 450 13.96 -5.47 5.98
N ARG A 451 14.72 -5.09 7.01
CA ARG A 451 16.08 -5.59 7.22
C ARG A 451 16.05 -7.08 7.56
N ALA A 452 15.15 -7.53 8.42
CA ALA A 452 14.91 -8.95 8.70
C ALA A 452 14.65 -9.76 7.42
N ARG A 453 13.73 -9.30 6.55
CA ARG A 453 13.47 -9.95 5.26
C ARG A 453 14.69 -9.98 4.36
N ALA A 454 15.44 -8.88 4.29
CA ALA A 454 16.63 -8.78 3.47
C ALA A 454 17.74 -9.73 3.96
N LEU A 455 18.02 -9.75 5.26
CA LEU A 455 18.99 -10.65 5.90
C LEU A 455 18.64 -12.13 5.68
N ALA A 456 17.35 -12.47 5.81
CA ALA A 456 16.90 -13.84 5.63
C ALA A 456 16.92 -14.29 4.16
N SER A 457 16.97 -13.36 3.21
CA SER A 457 16.87 -13.65 1.77
C SER A 457 18.17 -13.42 1.00
N ILE A 458 19.17 -12.79 1.61
CA ILE A 458 20.45 -12.57 0.96
C ILE A 458 21.10 -13.92 0.65
N GLY A 459 21.63 -14.07 -0.56
CA GLY A 459 22.17 -15.35 -1.02
C GLY A 459 21.12 -16.46 -1.27
N MET A 460 19.81 -16.17 -1.19
CA MET A 460 18.76 -17.14 -1.51
C MET A 460 18.19 -17.02 -2.93
N PHE A 461 18.38 -15.88 -3.60
CA PHE A 461 17.87 -15.68 -4.96
C PHE A 461 18.88 -16.11 -6.00
N LEU A 462 18.40 -16.90 -6.94
CA LEU A 462 19.22 -17.57 -7.92
C LEU A 462 18.73 -17.25 -9.31
N GLU A 463 19.68 -16.88 -10.18
CA GLU A 463 19.57 -17.24 -11.57
C GLU A 463 19.84 -18.75 -11.67
N GLU A 464 18.88 -19.49 -12.23
CA GLU A 464 19.09 -20.87 -12.72
C GLU A 464 19.40 -22.00 -11.71
N GLY A 465 19.16 -21.82 -10.41
CA GLY A 465 19.04 -22.95 -9.47
C GLY A 465 20.36 -23.54 -8.92
N GLU A 466 21.50 -22.89 -9.12
CA GLU A 466 22.69 -23.10 -8.25
C GLU A 466 22.41 -22.50 -6.86
N PRO A 467 23.18 -22.63 -5.77
CA PRO A 467 23.07 -21.78 -4.56
C PRO A 467 23.89 -20.51 -4.73
N ALA A 468 23.40 -19.34 -4.28
CA ALA A 468 24.15 -18.10 -4.50
C ALA A 468 25.36 -18.15 -3.58
N GLU A 469 26.51 -17.65 -4.04
CA GLU A 469 27.68 -17.54 -3.17
C GLU A 469 27.28 -16.77 -1.90
N GLU A 470 27.69 -17.28 -0.73
CA GLU A 470 27.46 -16.56 0.50
C GLU A 470 28.11 -15.17 0.35
N PRO A 471 27.38 -14.09 0.68
CA PRO A 471 27.95 -12.76 0.65
C PRO A 471 29.22 -12.69 1.48
N ASP A 472 30.27 -12.08 0.94
CA ASP A 472 31.50 -11.76 1.67
C ASP A 472 31.28 -10.53 2.57
N ASP A 473 30.31 -10.64 3.48
CA ASP A 473 29.94 -9.61 4.46
C ASP A 473 30.46 -9.93 5.87
N GLY A 474 31.18 -11.05 6.01
CA GLY A 474 31.74 -11.52 7.28
C GLY A 474 30.72 -12.12 8.24
N MET A 475 29.47 -12.35 7.82
CA MET A 475 28.43 -12.99 8.63
C MET A 475 28.06 -14.37 8.07
N THR A 476 28.00 -15.37 8.95
CA THR A 476 27.43 -16.68 8.62
C THR A 476 25.92 -16.59 8.39
N ARG A 477 25.35 -17.58 7.69
CA ARG A 477 23.89 -17.70 7.57
C ARG A 477 23.17 -17.76 8.93
N SER A 478 23.77 -18.40 9.94
CA SER A 478 23.18 -18.49 11.29
C SER A 478 23.11 -17.11 11.95
N GLU A 479 24.21 -16.37 11.96
CA GLU A 479 24.26 -15.02 12.55
C GLU A 479 23.27 -14.06 11.86
N ARG A 480 23.09 -14.18 10.55
CA ARG A 480 22.09 -13.40 9.81
C ARG A 480 20.66 -13.75 10.21
N MET A 481 20.38 -15.03 10.47
CA MET A 481 19.05 -15.46 10.90
C MET A 481 18.75 -14.98 12.32
N ASP A 482 19.73 -15.04 13.22
CA ASP A 482 19.61 -14.52 14.59
C ASP A 482 19.31 -13.01 14.57
N LEU A 483 20.06 -12.24 13.77
CA LEU A 483 19.81 -10.80 13.61
C LEU A 483 18.45 -10.52 12.95
N ALA A 484 18.01 -11.34 12.00
CA ALA A 484 16.68 -11.20 11.39
C ALA A 484 15.55 -11.45 12.41
N LEU A 485 15.73 -12.39 13.34
CA LEU A 485 14.80 -12.65 14.44
C LEU A 485 14.76 -11.46 15.44
N GLU A 486 15.91 -10.90 15.80
CA GLU A 486 15.98 -9.70 16.64
C GLU A 486 15.25 -8.52 15.99
N ASP A 487 15.46 -8.31 14.69
CA ASP A 487 14.82 -7.25 13.93
C ASP A 487 13.29 -7.45 13.84
N ILE A 488 12.82 -8.66 13.55
CA ILE A 488 11.38 -8.89 13.43
C ILE A 488 10.67 -8.75 14.78
N ASP A 489 11.32 -9.16 15.88
CA ASP A 489 10.81 -8.92 17.23
C ASP A 489 10.73 -7.43 17.54
N LYS A 490 11.74 -6.64 17.14
CA LYS A 490 11.69 -5.19 17.27
C LYS A 490 10.58 -4.55 16.43
N ALA A 491 10.34 -5.05 15.22
CA ALA A 491 9.24 -4.60 14.39
C ALA A 491 7.87 -4.90 15.03
N ILE A 492 7.71 -6.09 15.64
CA ILE A 492 6.49 -6.47 16.37
C ILE A 492 6.31 -5.62 17.63
N GLU A 493 7.39 -5.26 18.34
CA GLU A 493 7.33 -4.35 19.49
C GLU A 493 6.77 -2.97 19.08
N LEU A 494 7.25 -2.45 17.93
CA LEU A 494 6.88 -1.13 17.42
C LEU A 494 5.49 -1.10 16.75
N ASP A 495 5.07 -2.19 16.09
CA ASP A 495 3.74 -2.33 15.47
C ASP A 495 3.17 -3.76 15.71
N PRO A 496 2.66 -4.04 16.92
CA PRO A 496 2.21 -5.37 17.35
C PRO A 496 0.94 -5.86 16.65
N LEU A 497 0.25 -4.96 15.95
CA LEU A 497 -0.97 -5.23 15.19
C LEU A 497 -0.66 -5.52 13.71
N ASN A 498 0.61 -5.58 13.33
CA ASN A 498 0.99 -5.92 11.98
C ASN A 498 0.99 -7.44 11.78
N ALA A 499 0.01 -7.94 11.05
CA ALA A 499 -0.11 -9.37 10.76
C ALA A 499 1.11 -9.91 10.01
N SER A 500 1.69 -9.12 9.08
CA SER A 500 2.81 -9.61 8.28
C SER A 500 4.08 -9.78 9.11
N TYR A 501 4.32 -8.95 10.12
CA TYR A 501 5.52 -9.12 10.96
C TYR A 501 5.45 -10.40 11.79
N ARG A 502 4.26 -10.77 12.28
CA ARG A 502 4.05 -12.05 12.98
C ARG A 502 4.20 -13.25 12.08
N PHE A 503 3.70 -13.14 10.85
CA PHE A 503 3.89 -14.18 9.85
C PHE A 503 5.38 -14.35 9.50
N ASP A 504 6.07 -13.25 9.23
CA ASP A 504 7.50 -13.25 8.94
C ASP A 504 8.30 -13.86 10.10
N LYS A 505 7.98 -13.54 11.36
CA LYS A 505 8.58 -14.19 12.53
C LYS A 505 8.39 -15.71 12.50
N GLY A 506 7.18 -16.18 12.19
CA GLY A 506 6.91 -17.61 12.05
C GLY A 506 7.78 -18.27 10.99
N MET A 507 7.97 -17.62 9.84
CA MET A 507 8.85 -18.14 8.78
C MET A 507 10.32 -18.15 9.19
N LEU A 508 10.79 -17.10 9.87
CA LEU A 508 12.17 -16.98 10.34
C LEU A 508 12.51 -18.02 11.41
N LEU A 509 11.59 -18.31 12.33
CA LEU A 509 11.75 -19.38 13.35
C LEU A 509 11.88 -20.78 12.75
N LEU A 510 11.41 -20.96 11.52
CA LEU A 510 11.58 -22.18 10.74
C LEU A 510 12.84 -22.16 9.86
N GLY A 511 13.61 -21.07 9.87
CA GLY A 511 14.81 -20.88 9.07
C GLY A 511 14.55 -20.45 7.62
N PHE A 512 13.35 -19.96 7.30
CA PHE A 512 12.95 -19.55 5.95
C PHE A 512 12.95 -18.05 5.75
N SER A 513 13.26 -17.63 4.52
CA SER A 513 12.90 -16.29 4.05
C SER A 513 11.37 -16.20 3.94
N PRO A 514 10.75 -15.09 4.40
CA PRO A 514 9.32 -14.84 4.20
C PRO A 514 8.87 -14.73 2.73
N TRP A 515 9.82 -14.73 1.77
CA TRP A 515 9.52 -14.68 0.34
C TRP A 515 9.54 -16.04 -0.35
N ILE A 516 9.95 -17.09 0.35
CA ILE A 516 10.02 -18.44 -0.17
C ILE A 516 8.73 -19.18 0.17
N TYR A 517 8.05 -19.66 -0.87
CA TYR A 517 6.92 -20.58 -0.75
C TYR A 517 7.47 -22.01 -0.74
N ILE A 518 7.86 -22.54 0.42
CA ILE A 518 8.26 -23.96 0.54
C ILE A 518 7.42 -24.63 1.62
N ILE A 519 6.93 -25.83 1.28
CA ILE A 519 5.97 -26.66 2.05
C ILE A 519 6.71 -27.75 2.88
N ASN A 520 8.04 -27.81 2.86
CA ASN A 520 8.81 -28.82 3.61
C ASN A 520 9.62 -28.21 4.75
N PHE A 521 9.29 -28.59 5.99
CA PHE A 521 9.70 -27.97 7.26
C PHE A 521 10.96 -28.53 7.93
N GLU A 522 11.84 -29.22 7.21
CA GLU A 522 12.99 -29.87 7.86
C GLU A 522 14.22 -28.96 7.89
N HIS A 523 14.28 -28.06 8.87
CA HIS A 523 15.51 -27.39 9.29
C HIS A 523 15.86 -27.75 10.74
N GLU A 524 17.09 -28.21 10.98
CA GLU A 524 17.62 -28.45 12.33
C GLU A 524 17.62 -27.14 13.14
N GLY A 525 17.05 -27.16 14.35
CA GLY A 525 17.00 -26.00 15.24
C GLY A 525 15.74 -25.13 15.14
N SER A 526 14.73 -25.52 14.35
CA SER A 526 13.48 -24.78 14.24
C SER A 526 12.60 -24.86 15.50
N ASP A 527 12.07 -23.71 15.97
CA ASP A 527 11.03 -23.66 17.01
C ASP A 527 9.65 -23.73 16.36
N ARG A 528 9.20 -24.94 16.03
CA ARG A 528 7.94 -25.18 15.32
C ARG A 528 6.72 -24.72 16.11
N ASP A 529 6.77 -24.76 17.45
CA ASP A 529 5.65 -24.36 18.30
C ASP A 529 5.51 -22.83 18.36
N GLU A 530 6.62 -22.10 18.57
CA GLU A 530 6.61 -20.64 18.53
C GLU A 530 6.29 -20.10 17.13
N ALA A 531 6.80 -20.76 16.08
CA ALA A 531 6.49 -20.43 14.70
C ALA A 531 4.98 -20.57 14.45
N ARG A 532 4.39 -21.70 14.84
CA ARG A 532 2.96 -21.96 14.70
C ARG A 532 2.12 -20.94 15.47
N ALA A 533 2.51 -20.61 16.70
CA ALA A 533 1.82 -19.58 17.50
C ALA A 533 1.86 -18.20 16.83
N SER A 534 3.01 -17.83 16.27
CA SER A 534 3.20 -16.56 15.55
C SER A 534 2.32 -16.47 14.30
N VAL A 535 2.27 -17.53 13.48
CA VAL A 535 1.41 -17.62 12.28
C VAL A 535 -0.08 -17.59 12.67
N ARG A 536 -0.50 -18.27 13.75
CA ARG A 536 -1.89 -18.21 14.24
C ARG A 536 -2.31 -16.80 14.61
N LEU A 537 -1.45 -16.06 15.31
CA LEU A 537 -1.74 -14.66 15.64
C LEU A 537 -1.77 -13.77 14.39
N ALA A 538 -0.92 -14.03 13.39
CA ALA A 538 -0.99 -13.36 12.10
C ALA A 538 -2.36 -13.58 11.41
N LEU A 539 -2.85 -14.81 11.39
CA LEU A 539 -4.17 -15.15 10.85
C LEU A 539 -5.31 -14.48 11.64
N ASN A 540 -5.23 -14.43 12.98
CA ASN A 540 -6.24 -13.71 13.78
C ASN A 540 -6.32 -12.21 13.44
N LEU A 541 -5.17 -11.58 13.13
CA LEU A 541 -5.11 -10.17 12.72
C LEU A 541 -5.56 -9.96 11.26
N ALA A 542 -5.49 -10.99 10.43
CA ALA A 542 -5.83 -10.96 9.01
C ALA A 542 -6.55 -12.26 8.58
N PRO A 543 -7.80 -12.50 9.05
CA PRO A 543 -8.49 -13.79 8.90
C PRO A 543 -8.81 -14.16 7.45
N ASP A 544 -8.87 -13.17 6.57
CA ASP A 544 -9.10 -13.37 5.13
C ASP A 544 -7.80 -13.67 4.34
N ASN A 545 -6.66 -13.81 5.02
CA ASN A 545 -5.38 -14.10 4.35
C ASN A 545 -5.22 -15.61 4.14
N GLU A 546 -5.69 -16.09 2.98
CA GLU A 546 -5.58 -17.49 2.54
C GLU A 546 -4.15 -18.04 2.69
N HIS A 547 -3.12 -17.23 2.38
CA HIS A 547 -1.74 -17.69 2.51
C HIS A 547 -1.34 -18.02 3.95
N TYR A 548 -1.82 -17.25 4.94
CA TYR A 548 -1.53 -17.53 6.35
C TYR A 548 -2.26 -18.79 6.81
N ALA A 549 -3.47 -19.02 6.29
CA ALA A 549 -4.23 -20.24 6.54
C ALA A 549 -3.52 -21.47 5.94
N ASP A 550 -3.10 -21.41 4.68
CA ASP A 550 -2.40 -22.50 3.99
C ASP A 550 -1.11 -22.90 4.72
N VAL A 551 -0.30 -21.92 5.14
CA VAL A 551 0.92 -22.19 5.91
C VAL A 551 0.58 -22.80 7.26
N LEU A 552 -0.46 -22.31 7.94
CA LEU A 552 -0.89 -22.87 9.22
C LEU A 552 -1.36 -24.32 9.11
N GLU A 553 -2.09 -24.68 8.06
CA GLU A 553 -2.54 -26.05 7.78
C GLU A 553 -1.35 -26.99 7.58
N SER A 554 -0.30 -26.53 6.90
CA SER A 554 0.91 -27.34 6.67
C SER A 554 1.74 -27.62 7.93
N PHE A 555 1.45 -26.98 9.09
CA PHE A 555 2.02 -27.41 10.36
C PHE A 555 1.41 -28.71 10.90
N ASP A 556 0.22 -29.10 10.44
CA ASP A 556 -0.51 -30.30 10.88
C ASP A 556 -0.29 -31.51 9.96
N ASP A 557 0.23 -31.26 8.75
CA ASP A 557 0.77 -32.28 7.83
C ASP A 557 2.23 -32.64 8.18
#